data_AF-A0A9W5YNJ3-F1
#
_entry.id   AF-A0A9W5YNJ3-F1
#
_cell.length_a   1.000
_cell.length_b   1.000
_cell.length_c   1.000
_cell.angle_alpha   90.00
_cell.angle_beta   90.00
_cell.angle_gamma   90.00
#
_symmetry.space_group_name_H-M   'P 1'
#
loop_
_entity.id
_entity.type
_entity.pdbx_description
1 polymer ?
#
loop_
_entity_poly.entity_id
_entity_poly.type
_entity_poly.pdbx_seq_one_letter_code
_entity_poly.pdbx_strand_id
1 'polypeptide(L)'
;MSPTITLSLLVFHGSPIDFIKYRHAVLLVTYPDNQPSMFHITGNPGNFEFVEVTGANPTQSAKLERNILVSKVSDPSISKESIRDACARVKVRNDVLGWNCQNWVGEALSELVALGCCSEKERGDAVDGMVDACAEARDERFAV
;
A
#
# COMPACT_ATOMS: atom_id res chain seq x y z
N MET A 1 14.49 18.35 14.52
CA MET A 1 14.16 17.47 13.38
C MET A 1 13.04 18.15 12.61
N SER A 2 13.16 18.28 11.29
CA SER A 2 12.05 18.79 10.48
C SER A 2 10.89 17.79 10.52
N PRO A 3 9.63 18.25 10.60
CA PRO A 3 8.48 17.36 10.51
C PRO A 3 8.57 16.56 9.20
N THR A 4 8.48 15.23 9.29
CA THR A 4 8.69 14.33 8.16
C THR A 4 7.50 13.38 8.05
N ILE A 5 6.93 13.26 6.86
CA ILE A 5 5.91 12.24 6.55
C ILE A 5 6.66 10.95 6.21
N THR A 6 6.25 9.83 6.79
CA THR A 6 6.81 8.51 6.47
C THR A 6 5.83 7.73 5.62
N LEU A 7 6.29 7.24 4.47
CA LEU A 7 5.53 6.38 3.58
C LEU A 7 6.01 4.94 3.70
N SER A 8 5.08 4.03 3.94
CA SER A 8 5.34 2.60 4.08
C SER A 8 4.36 1.79 3.23
N LEU A 9 4.84 0.72 2.61
CA LEU A 9 4.02 -0.33 2.02
C LEU A 9 3.97 -1.49 2.99
N LEU A 10 2.75 -1.87 3.41
CA LEU A 10 2.52 -2.99 4.29
C LEU A 10 1.96 -4.17 3.53
N VAL A 11 2.48 -5.37 3.82
CA VAL A 11 1.97 -6.64 3.30
C VAL A 11 1.46 -7.47 4.47
N PHE A 12 0.23 -7.97 4.35
CA PHE A 12 -0.41 -8.80 5.35
C PHE A 12 -0.66 -10.21 4.84
N HIS A 13 -0.64 -11.16 5.77
CA HIS A 13 -0.95 -12.57 5.57
C HIS A 13 -2.35 -12.75 4.95
N GLY A 14 -2.46 -13.66 3.98
CA GLY A 14 -3.74 -14.04 3.39
C GLY A 14 -4.63 -14.81 4.37
N SER A 15 -5.95 -14.65 4.26
CA SER A 15 -6.91 -15.30 5.16
C SER A 15 -8.18 -15.65 4.40
N PRO A 16 -8.73 -16.88 4.51
CA PRO A 16 -8.32 -17.97 5.40
C PRO A 16 -7.12 -18.79 4.91
N ILE A 17 -6.69 -18.60 3.66
CA ILE A 17 -5.55 -19.30 3.06
C ILE A 17 -4.52 -18.26 2.61
N ASP A 18 -3.26 -18.50 2.94
CA ASP A 18 -2.15 -17.62 2.58
C ASP A 18 -1.56 -18.03 1.23
N PHE A 19 -2.16 -17.47 0.17
CA PHE A 19 -1.64 -17.52 -1.19
C PHE A 19 -1.18 -16.15 -1.65
N ILE A 20 -0.28 -16.14 -2.64
CA ILE A 20 0.33 -14.93 -3.21
C ILE A 20 -0.73 -13.86 -3.51
N LYS A 21 -1.82 -14.22 -4.21
CA LYS A 21 -2.87 -13.25 -4.60
C LYS A 21 -3.78 -12.81 -3.45
N TYR A 22 -3.74 -13.51 -2.32
CA TYR A 22 -4.56 -13.24 -1.13
C TYR A 22 -3.81 -12.46 -0.06
N ARG A 23 -2.49 -12.29 -0.17
CA ARG A 23 -1.77 -11.32 0.67
C ARG A 23 -2.26 -9.91 0.36
N HIS A 24 -2.59 -9.19 1.43
CA HIS A 24 -3.18 -7.86 1.31
C HIS A 24 -2.08 -6.80 1.33
N ALA A 25 -2.05 -5.95 0.32
CA ALA A 25 -1.11 -4.83 0.25
C ALA A 25 -1.82 -3.51 0.57
N VAL A 26 -1.15 -2.67 1.36
CA VAL A 26 -1.71 -1.43 1.89
C VAL A 26 -0.64 -0.35 1.91
N LEU A 27 -1.02 0.90 1.65
CA LEU A 27 -0.15 2.05 1.87
C LEU A 27 -0.44 2.67 3.25
N LEU A 28 0.61 2.82 4.07
CA LEU A 28 0.55 3.52 5.34
C LEU A 28 1.31 4.86 5.24
N VAL A 29 0.65 5.93 5.66
CA VAL A 29 1.23 7.27 5.72
C VAL A 29 1.22 7.74 7.17
N THR A 30 2.39 7.93 7.75
CA THR A 30 2.52 8.47 9.11
C THR A 30 2.96 9.93 9.03
N TYR A 31 2.11 10.81 9.55
CA TYR A 31 2.33 12.25 9.51
C TYR A 31 3.03 12.75 10.78
N PRO A 32 3.60 13.97 10.77
CA PRO A 32 4.33 14.54 11.91
C PRO A 32 3.50 14.69 13.20
N ASP A 33 2.17 14.80 13.08
CA ASP A 33 1.24 14.85 14.20
C ASP A 33 0.85 13.47 14.75
N ASN A 34 1.48 12.40 14.25
CA ASN A 34 1.25 11.02 14.62
C ASN A 34 -0.20 10.54 14.41
N GLN A 35 -0.92 11.15 13.46
CA GLN A 35 -2.25 10.74 13.03
C GLN A 35 -2.18 10.03 11.68
N PRO A 36 -1.86 8.72 11.62
CA PRO A 36 -1.62 8.04 10.36
C PRO A 36 -2.88 7.90 9.50
N SER A 37 -2.71 7.81 8.18
CA SER A 37 -3.73 7.34 7.24
C SER A 37 -3.29 6.04 6.60
N MET A 38 -4.21 5.08 6.54
CA MET A 38 -4.06 3.82 5.83
C MET A 38 -4.92 3.86 4.57
N PHE A 39 -4.32 3.63 3.40
CA PHE A 39 -5.01 3.63 2.11
C PHE A 39 -4.90 2.26 1.45
N HIS A 40 -6.03 1.76 0.97
CA HIS A 40 -6.11 0.48 0.26
C HIS A 40 -7.42 0.37 -0.52
N ILE A 41 -7.58 -0.73 -1.24
CA ILE A 41 -8.90 -1.16 -1.72
C ILE A 41 -9.41 -2.34 -0.90
N THR A 42 -10.73 -2.45 -0.78
CA THR A 42 -11.40 -3.57 -0.10
C THR A 42 -12.52 -4.12 -0.97
N GLY A 43 -12.99 -5.32 -0.68
CA GLY A 43 -14.04 -6.00 -1.45
C GLY A 43 -13.54 -7.27 -2.12
N ASN A 44 -14.33 -7.75 -3.07
CA ASN A 44 -14.06 -8.98 -3.81
C ASN A 44 -13.62 -8.67 -5.25
N PRO A 45 -12.95 -9.61 -5.95
CA PRO A 45 -12.68 -9.46 -7.38
C PRO A 45 -13.93 -9.04 -8.16
N GLY A 46 -13.84 -7.93 -8.89
CA GLY A 46 -14.95 -7.33 -9.64
C GLY A 46 -15.84 -6.36 -8.86
N ASN A 47 -15.61 -6.17 -7.56
CA ASN A 47 -16.34 -5.23 -6.70
C ASN A 47 -15.45 -4.68 -5.59
N PHE A 48 -14.32 -4.08 -5.97
CA PHE A 48 -13.44 -3.35 -5.08
C PHE A 48 -13.87 -1.89 -4.92
N GLU A 49 -13.55 -1.33 -3.76
CA GLU A 49 -13.75 0.08 -3.40
C GLU A 49 -12.49 0.63 -2.74
N PHE A 50 -12.14 1.89 -3.03
CA PHE A 50 -11.08 2.61 -2.35
C PHE A 50 -11.51 3.00 -0.93
N VAL A 51 -10.63 2.78 0.04
CA VAL A 51 -10.86 3.06 1.46
C VAL A 51 -9.67 3.79 2.05
N GLU A 52 -9.96 4.84 2.81
CA GLU A 52 -9.03 5.48 3.74
C GLU A 52 -9.48 5.18 5.17
N VAL A 53 -8.54 4.76 6.01
CA VAL A 53 -8.74 4.61 7.46
C VAL A 53 -7.77 5.53 8.19
N THR A 54 -8.30 6.51 8.91
CA THR A 54 -7.51 7.47 9.69
C THR A 54 -7.32 7.01 11.13
N GLY A 55 -6.17 7.33 11.72
CA GLY A 55 -5.83 7.01 13.12
C GLY A 55 -5.52 5.54 13.41
N ALA A 56 -5.65 4.65 12.44
CA ALA A 56 -5.30 3.24 12.60
C ALA A 56 -3.78 3.03 12.47
N ASN A 57 -3.20 2.24 13.38
CA ASN A 57 -1.82 1.78 13.26
C ASN A 57 -1.80 0.28 12.93
N PRO A 58 -1.86 -0.11 11.65
CA PRO A 58 -1.93 -1.51 11.25
C PRO A 58 -0.60 -2.27 11.44
N THR A 59 0.49 -1.58 11.83
CA THR A 59 1.79 -2.20 12.06
C THR A 59 1.85 -3.14 13.27
N GLN A 60 0.84 -3.09 14.15
CA GLN A 60 0.74 -3.97 15.32
C GLN A 60 -0.04 -5.27 15.05
N SER A 61 -0.54 -5.45 13.82
CA SER A 61 -1.30 -6.63 13.45
C SER A 61 -0.43 -7.89 13.52
N ALA A 62 -0.95 -8.95 14.14
CA ALA A 62 -0.32 -10.28 14.12
C ALA A 62 -0.27 -10.89 12.71
N LYS A 63 -1.01 -10.33 11.74
CA LYS A 63 -0.99 -10.73 10.33
C LYS A 63 0.00 -9.91 9.50
N LEU A 64 0.72 -8.95 10.08
CA LEU A 64 1.70 -8.17 9.34
C LEU A 64 2.88 -9.07 8.96
N GLU A 65 3.10 -9.23 7.66
CA GLU A 65 4.23 -9.99 7.12
C GLU A 65 5.42 -9.07 6.86
N ARG A 66 5.17 -7.88 6.31
CA ARG A 66 6.23 -6.93 6.01
C ARG A 66 5.78 -5.49 6.14
N ASN A 67 6.67 -4.67 6.69
CA ASN A 67 6.61 -3.21 6.62
C ASN A 67 7.81 -2.73 5.81
N ILE A 68 7.55 -2.22 4.61
CA ILE A 68 8.57 -1.77 3.66
C ILE A 68 8.56 -0.25 3.71
N LEU A 69 9.66 0.36 4.17
CA LEU A 69 9.83 1.81 4.09
C LEU A 69 9.97 2.20 2.62
N VAL A 70 9.09 3.08 2.15
CA VAL A 70 9.16 3.66 0.79
C VAL A 70 10.03 4.90 0.81
N SER A 71 9.66 5.91 1.61
CA SER A 71 10.37 7.18 1.67
C SER A 71 10.07 7.96 2.95
N LYS A 72 10.86 9.02 3.16
CA LYS A 72 10.65 10.05 4.18
C LYS A 72 10.55 11.41 3.49
N VAL A 73 9.35 11.99 3.51
CA VAL A 73 9.05 13.26 2.83
C VAL A 73 9.28 14.41 3.79
N SER A 74 10.19 15.30 3.44
CA SER A 74 10.48 16.51 4.22
C SER A 74 9.99 17.80 3.54
N ASP A 75 9.37 17.69 2.36
CA ASP A 75 8.79 18.85 1.65
C ASP A 75 7.54 19.34 2.40
N PRO A 76 7.56 20.58 2.95
CA PRO A 76 6.44 21.13 3.71
C PRO A 76 5.23 21.52 2.83
N SER A 77 5.37 21.55 1.50
CA SER A 77 4.25 21.84 0.59
C SER A 77 3.32 20.64 0.38
N ILE A 78 3.77 19.43 0.70
CA ILE A 78 2.99 18.20 0.58
C ILE A 78 2.07 18.06 1.79
N SER A 79 0.76 18.21 1.56
CA SER A 79 -0.28 18.10 2.59
C SER A 79 -0.87 16.69 2.69
N LYS A 80 -1.60 16.42 3.78
CA LYS A 80 -2.35 15.16 3.95
C LYS A 80 -3.39 14.96 2.85
N GLU A 81 -4.09 16.03 2.51
CA GLU A 81 -5.12 16.07 1.48
C GLU A 81 -4.53 15.78 0.11
N SER A 82 -3.34 16.33 -0.19
CA SER A 82 -2.65 16.09 -1.46
C SER A 82 -2.28 14.61 -1.64
N ILE A 83 -1.81 13.96 -0.58
CA ILE A 83 -1.49 12.52 -0.57
C ILE A 83 -2.76 11.68 -0.72
N ARG A 84 -3.82 12.02 0.03
CA ARG A 84 -5.12 11.36 -0.08
C ARG A 84 -5.68 11.45 -1.49
N ASP A 85 -5.68 12.65 -2.07
CA ASP A 85 -6.21 12.89 -3.41
C ASP A 85 -5.38 12.16 -4.48
N ALA A 86 -4.06 12.05 -4.30
CA ALA A 86 -3.22 11.22 -5.15
C ALA A 86 -3.59 9.74 -5.09
N CYS A 87 -3.82 9.19 -3.90
CA CYS A 87 -4.26 7.81 -3.76
C CYS A 87 -5.67 7.59 -4.35
N ALA A 88 -6.59 8.53 -4.14
CA ALA A 88 -7.97 8.45 -4.62
C ALA A 88 -8.10 8.60 -6.15
N ARG A 89 -7.11 9.18 -6.84
CA ARG A 89 -7.07 9.27 -8.31
C ARG A 89 -6.86 7.93 -8.99
N VAL A 90 -6.29 6.95 -8.29
CA VAL A 90 -6.06 5.62 -8.85
C VAL A 90 -7.40 4.97 -9.18
N LYS A 91 -7.64 4.73 -10.47
CA LYS A 91 -8.86 4.07 -10.93
C LYS A 91 -8.93 2.65 -10.35
N VAL A 92 -10.00 2.35 -9.63
CA VAL A 92 -10.31 0.98 -9.19
C VAL A 92 -10.81 0.17 -10.39
N ARG A 93 -10.05 -0.84 -10.83
CA ARG A 93 -10.28 -1.57 -12.08
C ARG A 93 -11.04 -2.88 -11.85
N ASN A 94 -12.32 -2.75 -11.51
CA ASN A 94 -13.22 -3.89 -11.33
C ASN A 94 -13.50 -4.68 -12.62
N ASP A 95 -13.12 -4.14 -13.77
CA ASP A 95 -13.24 -4.73 -15.09
C ASP A 95 -12.03 -5.60 -15.51
N VAL A 96 -10.93 -5.56 -14.76
CA VAL A 96 -9.68 -6.27 -15.11
C VAL A 96 -9.53 -7.54 -14.28
N LEU A 97 -9.54 -8.69 -14.96
CA LEU A 97 -9.34 -9.99 -14.30
C LEU A 97 -7.96 -10.07 -13.62
N GLY A 98 -7.95 -10.43 -12.34
CA GLY A 98 -6.72 -10.59 -11.56
C GLY A 98 -6.14 -9.30 -11.00
N TRP A 99 -6.71 -8.13 -11.35
CA TRP A 99 -6.34 -6.87 -10.70
C TRP A 99 -6.81 -6.86 -9.25
N ASN A 100 -5.93 -6.51 -8.32
CA ASN A 100 -6.20 -6.55 -6.88
C ASN A 100 -5.50 -5.40 -6.13
N CYS A 101 -5.46 -5.49 -4.79
CA CYS A 101 -4.83 -4.49 -3.95
C CYS A 101 -3.34 -4.29 -4.25
N GLN A 102 -2.60 -5.34 -4.62
CA GLN A 102 -1.17 -5.26 -4.95
C GLN A 102 -0.94 -4.40 -6.19
N ASN A 103 -1.79 -4.53 -7.21
CA ASN A 103 -1.76 -3.65 -8.38
C ASN A 103 -2.10 -2.20 -7.99
N TRP A 104 -3.15 -2.02 -7.19
CA TRP A 104 -3.57 -0.70 -6.74
C TRP A 104 -2.46 0.03 -5.99
N VAL A 105 -1.72 -0.62 -5.06
CA VAL A 105 -0.64 0.06 -4.33
C VAL A 105 0.49 0.47 -5.29
N GLY A 106 0.83 -0.35 -6.29
CA GLY A 106 1.82 0.01 -7.31
C GLY A 106 1.40 1.23 -8.15
N GLU A 107 0.12 1.31 -8.53
CA GLU A 107 -0.45 2.48 -9.22
C GLU A 107 -0.49 3.72 -8.30
N ALA A 108 -0.86 3.56 -7.02
CA ALA A 108 -0.88 4.65 -6.03
C ALA A 108 0.51 5.22 -5.76
N LEU A 109 1.54 4.36 -5.66
CA LEU A 109 2.91 4.83 -5.54
C LEU A 109 3.36 5.62 -6.77
N SER A 110 2.83 5.32 -7.95
CA SER A 110 3.13 6.09 -9.18
C SER A 110 2.53 7.50 -9.12
N GLU A 111 1.32 7.65 -8.59
CA GLU A 111 0.71 8.97 -8.31
C GLU A 111 1.51 9.75 -7.24
N LEU A 112 2.07 9.05 -6.25
CA LEU A 112 2.90 9.67 -5.21
C LEU A 112 4.29 10.07 -5.72
N VAL A 113 4.86 9.35 -6.69
CA VAL A 113 6.04 9.83 -7.42
C VAL A 113 5.74 11.13 -8.16
N ALA A 114 4.61 11.19 -8.87
CA ALA A 114 4.20 12.41 -9.57
C ALA A 114 3.95 13.60 -8.62
N LEU A 115 3.52 13.33 -7.39
CA LEU A 115 3.36 14.34 -6.33
C LEU A 115 4.70 14.77 -5.69
N GLY A 116 5.79 14.04 -5.92
CA GLY A 116 7.10 14.30 -5.29
C GLY A 116 7.30 13.67 -3.92
N CYS A 117 6.43 12.74 -3.53
CA CYS A 117 6.51 12.02 -2.25
C CYS A 117 7.60 10.94 -2.22
N CYS A 118 7.95 10.37 -3.37
CA CYS A 118 9.05 9.42 -3.51
C CYS A 118 9.61 9.49 -4.93
N SER A 119 10.81 8.96 -5.11
CA SER A 119 11.43 8.79 -6.43
C SER A 119 10.94 7.50 -7.11
N GLU A 120 11.09 7.43 -8.44
CA GLU A 120 10.85 6.18 -9.18
C GLU A 120 11.66 4.99 -8.64
N LYS A 121 12.88 5.26 -8.15
CA LYS A 121 13.72 4.22 -7.54
C LYS A 121 13.11 3.71 -6.24
N GLU A 122 12.72 4.59 -5.33
CA GLU A 122 12.08 4.21 -4.07
C GLU A 122 10.75 3.48 -4.32
N ARG A 123 9.98 3.89 -5.32
CA ARG A 123 8.79 3.16 -5.78
C ARG A 123 9.16 1.75 -6.24
N GLY A 124 10.14 1.61 -7.12
CA GLY A 124 10.60 0.32 -7.64
C GLY A 124 11.05 -0.62 -6.53
N ASP A 125 11.96 -0.15 -5.66
CA ASP A 125 12.47 -0.92 -4.53
C ASP A 125 11.33 -1.40 -3.60
N ALA A 126 10.32 -0.54 -3.36
CA ALA A 126 9.17 -0.89 -2.52
C ALA A 126 8.24 -1.93 -3.17
N VAL A 127 8.00 -1.82 -4.47
CA VAL A 127 7.19 -2.79 -5.23
C VAL A 127 7.91 -4.13 -5.31
N ASP A 128 9.22 -4.14 -5.55
CA ASP A 128 10.01 -5.37 -5.54
C ASP A 128 9.95 -6.06 -4.17
N GLY A 129 10.13 -5.28 -3.09
CA GLY A 129 9.98 -5.82 -1.73
C GLY A 129 8.58 -6.36 -1.42
N MET A 130 7.53 -5.78 -2.00
CA MET A 130 6.16 -6.29 -1.90
C MET A 130 6.02 -7.60 -2.66
N VAL A 131 6.57 -7.70 -3.87
CA VAL A 131 6.55 -8.93 -4.68
C VAL A 131 7.27 -10.05 -3.95
N ASP A 132 8.46 -9.78 -3.40
CA ASP A 132 9.20 -10.75 -2.58
C ASP A 132 8.39 -11.21 -1.38
N ALA A 133 7.77 -10.26 -0.65
CA ALA A 133 6.90 -10.60 0.46
C ALA A 133 5.69 -11.43 0.01
N CYS A 134 5.08 -11.13 -1.13
CA CYS A 134 3.96 -11.93 -1.64
C CYS A 134 4.41 -13.34 -2.05
N ALA A 135 5.58 -13.49 -2.65
CA ALA A 135 6.12 -14.76 -3.14
C ALA A 135 6.50 -15.76 -2.03
N GLU A 136 6.68 -15.30 -0.78
CA GLU A 136 6.89 -16.17 0.39
C GLU A 136 5.61 -16.92 0.81
N ALA A 137 4.44 -16.54 0.28
CA ALA A 137 3.20 -17.28 0.46
C ALA A 137 3.22 -18.61 -0.33
N ARG A 138 2.28 -19.51 -0.03
CA ARG A 138 2.11 -20.70 -0.87
C ARG A 138 1.65 -20.30 -2.27
N ASP A 139 2.17 -20.96 -3.29
CA ASP A 139 1.62 -20.85 -4.64
C ASP A 139 0.43 -21.82 -4.76
N GLU A 140 -0.69 -21.30 -5.23
CA GLU A 140 -1.95 -22.00 -5.49
C GLU A 140 -1.77 -23.27 -6.33
N ARG A 141 -0.75 -23.28 -7.20
CA ARG A 141 -0.45 -24.41 -8.08
C ARG A 141 0.06 -25.64 -7.33
N PHE A 142 0.46 -25.50 -6.07
CA PHE A 142 0.94 -26.59 -5.21
C PHE A 142 0.02 -26.85 -4.01
N ALA A 143 -1.20 -26.31 -4.03
CA ALA A 143 -2.21 -26.64 -3.04
C ALA A 143 -2.79 -28.04 -3.35
N VAL A 144 -2.27 -29.05 -2.65
CA VAL A 144 -2.79 -30.44 -2.65
C VAL A 144 -3.97 -30.56 -1.70
#